data_AF-A0AAN9T8F7-F1
#
_entry.id   AF-A0AAN9T8F7-F1
#
_cell.length_a   1.000
_cell.length_b   1.000
_cell.length_c   1.000
_cell.angle_alpha   90.00
_cell.angle_beta   90.00
_cell.angle_gamma   90.00
#
_symmetry.space_group_name_H-M   'P 1'
#
loop_
_entity.id
_entity.type
_entity.pdbx_description
1 polymer ?
#
loop_
_entity_poly.entity_id
_entity_poly.type
_entity_poly.pdbx_seq_one_letter_code
_entity_poly.pdbx_strand_id
1 'polypeptide(L)'
;MMSLIERLSYVNNAELLFESIDLPYASFDYTLNIILPYQNQTIKNLLPKLKDLSVNQIMEKKQYEGVEVKLLKIKFNNMGKSLVKTFQQLGIHHLFANANLNDLKDGSVHLTK
;
A
#
# COMPACT_ATOMS: atom_id res chain seq x y z
N MET A 1 15.70 9.16 13.93
CA MET A 1 14.31 9.64 13.85
C MET A 1 14.30 10.87 12.96
N MET A 2 13.31 11.03 12.07
CA MET A 2 13.12 12.24 11.27
C MET A 2 11.98 13.04 11.86
N SER A 3 12.15 14.36 11.95
CA SER A 3 11.13 15.30 12.40
C SER A 3 11.01 16.40 11.34
N LEU A 4 9.78 16.73 10.95
CA LEU A 4 9.47 17.76 9.97
C LEU A 4 8.29 18.58 10.48
N ILE A 5 8.35 19.90 10.35
CA ILE A 5 7.23 20.80 10.60
C ILE A 5 6.97 21.54 9.30
N GLU A 6 5.84 21.25 8.65
CA GLU A 6 5.51 21.78 7.33
C GLU A 6 4.00 21.81 7.12
N ARG A 7 3.53 22.60 6.15
CA ARG A 7 2.14 22.53 5.69
C ARG A 7 1.98 21.39 4.72
N LEU A 8 1.35 20.31 5.16
CA LEU A 8 1.15 19.10 4.37
C LEU A 8 -0.34 18.83 4.18
N SER A 9 -0.64 18.08 3.14
CA SER A 9 -1.95 17.46 2.97
C SER A 9 -2.17 16.47 4.13
N TYR A 10 -3.20 16.73 4.93
CA TYR A 10 -3.56 15.97 6.12
C TYR A 10 -5.04 15.58 6.05
N VAL A 11 -5.35 14.40 6.55
CA VAL A 11 -6.72 13.89 6.71
C VAL A 11 -6.85 13.35 8.12
N ASN A 12 -7.85 13.84 8.82
CA ASN A 12 -8.32 13.22 10.06
C ASN A 12 -9.65 12.52 9.81
N ASN A 13 -9.66 11.18 9.87
CA ASN A 13 -10.84 10.38 9.61
C ASN A 13 -11.35 9.72 10.90
N ALA A 14 -12.20 10.43 11.62
CA ALA A 14 -12.80 9.96 12.87
C ALA A 14 -13.76 8.78 12.68
N GLU A 15 -14.36 8.61 11.50
CA GLU A 15 -15.28 7.51 11.21
C GLU A 15 -14.55 6.17 11.13
N LEU A 16 -13.37 6.17 10.49
CA LEU A 16 -12.54 4.98 10.29
C LEU A 16 -11.40 4.87 11.30
N LEU A 17 -11.24 5.88 12.17
CA LEU A 17 -10.27 5.98 13.25
C LEU A 17 -8.83 5.95 12.74
N PHE A 18 -8.50 6.83 11.81
CA PHE A 18 -7.14 7.02 11.31
C PHE A 18 -6.83 8.48 10.96
N GLU A 19 -5.54 8.80 10.96
CA GLU A 19 -4.96 10.00 10.38
C GLU A 19 -4.13 9.62 9.15
N SER A 20 -4.04 10.51 8.18
CA SER A 20 -3.08 10.34 7.09
C SER A 20 -2.45 11.65 6.67
N ILE A 21 -1.22 11.55 6.17
CA ILE A 21 -0.49 12.66 5.56
C ILE A 21 0.00 12.26 4.18
N ASP A 22 0.15 13.24 3.29
CA ASP A 22 0.97 13.08 2.09
C ASP A 22 2.30 13.80 2.25
N LEU A 23 3.37 13.06 2.03
CA LEU A 23 4.71 13.61 1.87
C LEU A 23 5.02 13.68 0.37
N PRO A 24 4.95 14.86 -0.26
CA PRO A 24 5.30 15.00 -1.67
C PRO A 24 6.80 14.79 -1.86
N TYR A 25 7.16 14.13 -2.96
CA TYR A 25 8.55 14.09 -3.44
C TYR A 25 8.84 15.34 -4.29
N ALA A 26 10.08 15.46 -4.76
CA ALA A 26 10.47 16.54 -5.67
C ALA A 26 9.51 16.62 -6.87
N SER A 27 9.21 17.86 -7.30
CA SER A 27 8.28 18.18 -8.38
C SER A 27 6.80 17.87 -8.15
N PHE A 28 6.41 17.35 -6.97
CA PHE A 28 5.00 17.06 -6.60
C PHE A 28 4.27 16.03 -7.47
N ASP A 29 4.95 15.41 -8.44
CA ASP A 29 4.37 14.38 -9.31
C ASP A 29 4.08 13.06 -8.56
N TYR A 30 4.77 12.83 -7.45
CA TYR A 30 4.62 11.64 -6.62
C TYR A 30 4.48 12.04 -5.15
N THR A 31 3.66 11.28 -4.42
CA THR A 31 3.48 11.45 -2.98
C THR A 31 3.57 10.12 -2.26
N LEU A 32 4.15 10.14 -1.06
CA LEU A 32 4.05 9.05 -0.11
C LEU A 32 2.90 9.35 0.85
N ASN A 33 1.80 8.61 0.71
CA ASN A 33 0.72 8.65 1.69
C ASN A 33 1.06 7.74 2.88
N ILE A 34 1.04 8.30 4.09
CA ILE A 34 1.25 7.56 5.33
C ILE A 34 -0.07 7.55 6.08
N ILE A 35 -0.59 6.37 6.39
CA ILE A 35 -1.80 6.17 7.19
C ILE A 35 -1.39 5.69 8.59
N LEU A 36 -1.86 6.41 9.60
CA LEU A 36 -1.65 6.12 11.01
C LEU A 36 -2.99 5.83 11.68
N PRO A 37 -3.26 4.57 12.10
CA PRO A 37 -4.44 4.27 12.91
C PRO A 37 -4.40 5.04 14.23
N TYR A 38 -5.57 5.42 14.75
CA TYR A 38 -5.68 5.90 16.12
C TYR A 38 -5.20 4.85 17.14
N GLN A 39 -4.86 5.27 18.36
CA GLN A 39 -4.31 4.39 19.40
C GLN A 39 -5.20 3.18 19.73
N ASN A 40 -6.52 3.31 19.62
CA ASN A 40 -7.49 2.25 19.89
C ASN A 40 -7.82 1.39 18.65
N GLN A 41 -7.16 1.62 17.51
CA GLN A 41 -7.39 0.91 16.26
C GLN A 41 -6.18 0.06 15.89
N THR A 42 -6.42 -1.13 15.33
CA THR A 42 -5.35 -2.00 14.84
C THR A 42 -5.29 -1.99 13.31
N ILE A 43 -4.09 -2.19 12.76
CA ILE A 43 -3.90 -2.33 11.30
C ILE A 43 -4.78 -3.45 10.73
N LYS A 44 -4.95 -4.57 11.46
CA LYS A 44 -5.78 -5.71 11.05
C LYS A 44 -7.25 -5.33 10.86
N ASN A 45 -7.77 -4.43 11.70
CA ASN A 45 -9.16 -3.98 11.63
C ASN A 45 -9.37 -2.81 10.67
N LEU A 46 -8.33 -2.00 10.44
CA LEU A 46 -8.37 -0.88 9.51
C LEU A 46 -8.21 -1.33 8.05
N LEU A 47 -7.31 -2.28 7.78
CA LEU A 47 -6.99 -2.73 6.41
C LEU A 47 -8.22 -3.14 5.58
N PRO A 48 -9.17 -3.94 6.08
CA PRO A 48 -10.37 -4.29 5.31
C PRO A 48 -11.20 -3.06 4.94
N LYS A 49 -11.37 -2.12 5.87
CA LYS A 49 -12.13 -0.88 5.65
C LYS A 49 -11.47 0.02 4.60
N LEU A 50 -10.14 0.01 4.53
CA LEU A 50 -9.39 0.74 3.52
C LEU A 50 -9.50 0.09 2.13
N LYS A 51 -9.73 -1.23 2.03
CA LYS A 51 -9.91 -1.89 0.73
C LYS A 51 -11.19 -1.45 0.02
N ASP A 52 -12.22 -1.14 0.80
CA ASP A 52 -13.52 -0.71 0.29
C ASP A 52 -13.53 0.79 -0.06
N LEU A 53 -12.53 1.54 0.40
CA LEU A 53 -12.33 2.93 0.01
C LEU A 53 -11.57 3.00 -1.30
N SER A 54 -12.12 3.77 -2.25
CA SER A 54 -11.31 4.19 -3.39
C SER A 54 -10.21 5.14 -2.89
N VAL A 55 -9.01 5.01 -3.48
CA VAL A 55 -7.89 5.93 -3.19
C VAL A 55 -8.32 7.39 -3.39
N ASN A 56 -9.16 7.66 -4.39
CA ASN A 56 -9.72 8.98 -4.66
C ASN A 56 -10.55 9.54 -3.48
N GLN A 57 -11.38 8.73 -2.82
CA GLN A 57 -12.13 9.16 -1.65
C GLN A 57 -11.25 9.53 -0.46
N ILE A 58 -10.08 8.89 -0.33
CA ILE A 58 -9.07 9.26 0.66
C ILE A 58 -8.38 10.57 0.24
N MET A 59 -8.20 10.79 -1.06
CA MET A 59 -7.55 11.99 -1.58
C MET A 59 -8.45 13.25 -1.57
N GLU A 60 -9.76 13.11 -1.74
CA GLU A 60 -10.70 14.24 -1.81
C GLU A 60 -10.90 14.95 -0.46
N LYS A 61 -10.65 14.27 0.66
CA LYS A 61 -10.83 14.82 2.02
C LYS A 61 -9.60 15.56 2.57
N LYS A 62 -8.61 15.85 1.73
CA LYS A 62 -7.31 16.41 2.13
C LYS A 62 -7.38 17.91 2.36
N GLN A 63 -6.89 18.35 3.52
CA GLN A 63 -6.71 19.77 3.85
C GLN A 63 -5.23 20.06 4.10
N TYR A 64 -4.75 21.23 3.68
CA TYR A 64 -3.37 21.65 3.92
C TYR A 64 -3.22 22.32 5.29
N GLU A 65 -2.69 21.57 6.25
CA GLU A 65 -2.56 21.98 7.64
C GLU A 65 -1.08 21.98 8.07
N GLY A 66 -0.73 22.86 9.00
CA GLY A 66 0.61 22.86 9.61
C GLY A 66 0.73 21.68 10.57
N VAL A 67 1.55 20.69 10.23
CA VAL A 67 1.68 19.44 10.98
C VAL A 67 3.12 19.19 11.42
N GLU A 68 3.30 18.62 12.62
CA GLU A 68 4.58 18.07 13.08
C GLU A 68 4.60 16.56 12.81
N VAL A 69 5.47 16.11 11.92
CA VAL A 69 5.60 14.71 11.53
C VAL A 69 6.84 14.10 12.18
N LYS A 70 6.65 13.04 12.96
CA LYS A 70 7.73 12.23 13.55
C LYS A 70 7.73 10.84 12.92
N LEU A 71 8.71 10.59 12.04
CA LEU A 71 8.80 9.33 11.29
C LEU A 71 10.10 8.58 11.60
N LEU A 72 9.99 7.27 11.74
CA LEU A 72 11.15 6.38 11.85
C LEU A 72 11.84 6.26 10.50
N LYS A 73 13.17 6.24 10.49
CA LYS A 73 13.93 5.87 9.29
C LYS A 73 13.82 4.35 9.13
N ILE A 74 13.00 3.89 8.19
CA ILE A 74 12.76 2.47 7.95
C ILE A 74 13.46 2.08 6.65
N LYS A 75 14.10 0.91 6.64
CA LYS A 75 14.58 0.24 5.42
C LYS A 75 13.87 -1.10 5.31
N PHE A 76 13.19 -1.34 4.20
CA PHE A 76 12.58 -2.64 3.93
C PHE A 76 13.57 -3.51 3.18
N ASN A 77 14.05 -4.56 3.83
CA ASN A 77 14.89 -5.58 3.21
C ASN A 77 14.05 -6.83 2.94
N ASN A 78 14.37 -7.58 1.89
CA ASN A 78 13.78 -8.90 1.59
C ASN A 78 12.26 -8.89 1.36
N MET A 79 11.75 -7.99 0.51
CA MET A 79 10.33 -7.98 0.12
C MET A 79 9.96 -9.06 -0.92
N GLY A 80 10.89 -9.92 -1.33
CA GLY A 80 10.63 -11.01 -2.26
C GLY A 80 9.78 -12.10 -1.63
N LYS A 81 8.46 -12.06 -1.85
CA LYS A 81 7.54 -13.16 -1.55
C LYS A 81 7.09 -13.80 -2.85
N SER A 82 7.01 -15.14 -2.85
CA SER A 82 6.37 -15.88 -3.94
C SER A 82 4.92 -15.39 -4.09
N LEU A 83 4.54 -15.04 -5.32
CA LEU A 83 3.19 -14.59 -5.65
C LEU A 83 2.26 -15.75 -6.03
N VAL A 84 2.78 -16.98 -6.11
CA VAL A 84 2.01 -18.16 -6.54
C VAL A 84 0.71 -18.30 -5.75
N LYS A 85 0.79 -18.26 -4.41
CA LYS A 85 -0.40 -18.36 -3.55
C LYS A 85 -1.37 -17.20 -3.75
N THR A 86 -0.86 -15.98 -3.93
CA THR A 86 -1.70 -14.80 -4.18
C THR A 86 -2.46 -14.94 -5.50
N PHE A 87 -1.77 -15.34 -6.57
CA PHE A 87 -2.40 -15.55 -7.87
C PHE A 87 -3.40 -16.72 -7.87
N GLN A 88 -3.09 -17.80 -7.15
CA GLN A 88 -4.04 -18.90 -6.94
C GLN A 88 -5.29 -18.42 -6.18
N GLN A 89 -5.15 -17.59 -5.14
CA GLN A 89 -6.30 -17.01 -4.43
C GLN A 89 -7.14 -16.08 -5.32
N LEU A 90 -6.54 -15.50 -6.37
CA LEU A 90 -7.22 -14.71 -7.39
C LEU A 90 -7.78 -15.57 -8.54
N GLY A 91 -7.72 -16.91 -8.45
CA GLY A 91 -8.28 -17.84 -9.44
C GLY A 91 -7.32 -18.28 -10.54
N ILE A 92 -6.06 -17.80 -10.52
CA ILE A 92 -5.04 -18.17 -11.51
C ILE A 92 -4.37 -19.47 -11.04
N HIS A 93 -5.02 -20.60 -11.29
CA HIS A 93 -4.51 -21.92 -10.91
C HIS A 93 -3.75 -22.61 -12.05
N HIS A 94 -4.29 -22.56 -13.27
CA HIS A 94 -3.75 -23.29 -14.43
C HIS A 94 -2.32 -22.89 -14.78
N LEU A 95 -1.98 -21.61 -14.61
CA LEU A 95 -0.64 -21.07 -14.87
C LEU A 95 0.47 -21.79 -14.09
N PHE A 96 0.17 -22.25 -12.87
CA PHE A 96 1.14 -22.90 -11.97
C PHE A 96 1.01 -24.42 -11.93
N ALA A 97 0.07 -25.01 -12.66
CA ALA A 97 -0.15 -26.44 -12.72
C ALA A 97 0.25 -27.01 -14.09
N ASN A 98 -0.54 -26.71 -15.11
CA ASN A 98 -0.48 -27.37 -16.41
C ASN A 98 -0.72 -26.42 -17.59
N ALA A 99 -0.33 -25.14 -17.45
CA ALA A 99 -0.44 -24.18 -18.54
C ALA A 99 0.43 -24.60 -19.74
N ASN A 100 -0.14 -24.39 -20.93
CA ASN A 100 0.62 -24.45 -22.17
C ASN A 100 1.38 -23.13 -22.33
N LEU A 101 2.71 -23.20 -22.25
CA LEU A 101 3.62 -22.05 -22.36
C LEU A 101 4.53 -22.17 -23.60
N ASN A 102 4.12 -22.92 -24.62
CA ASN A 102 4.95 -23.23 -25.77
C ASN A 102 5.38 -21.98 -26.57
N ASP A 103 4.56 -20.92 -26.57
CA ASP A 103 4.91 -19.64 -27.22
C ASP A 103 6.06 -18.89 -26.51
N LEU A 104 6.36 -19.24 -25.25
CA LEU A 104 7.46 -18.65 -24.48
C LEU A 104 8.75 -19.45 -24.63
N LYS A 105 8.66 -20.77 -24.81
CA LYS A 105 9.81 -21.66 -24.94
C LYS A 105 9.37 -23.01 -25.50
N ASP A 106 10.13 -23.55 -26.45
CA ASP A 106 9.96 -24.92 -26.91
C ASP A 106 10.17 -25.93 -25.77
N GLY A 107 9.15 -26.76 -25.52
CA GLY A 107 9.13 -27.80 -24.49
C GLY A 107 8.18 -27.52 -23.32
N SER A 108 7.86 -28.54 -22.53
CA SER A 108 6.97 -28.40 -21.35
C SER A 108 7.66 -27.60 -20.24
N VAL A 109 7.13 -26.41 -19.94
CA VAL A 109 7.63 -25.54 -18.85
C VAL A 109 6.54 -25.36 -17.80
N HIS A 110 6.93 -25.45 -16.51
CA HIS A 110 6.05 -25.21 -15.37
C HIS A 110 6.59 -24.08 -14.50
N LEU A 111 5.70 -23.17 -14.07
CA LEU A 111 6.03 -22.08 -13.13
C LEU A 111 5.97 -22.59 -11.70
N THR A 112 7.07 -22.45 -10.95
CA THR A 112 7.27 -23.12 -9.63
C THR A 112 7.59 -22.18 -8.46
N LYS A 113 7.86 -20.88 -8.69
CA LYS A 113 8.31 -19.94 -7.65
C LYS A 113 7.58 -18.61 -7.69
#